data_AF-A0A974UKZ0-F1
#
_entry.id   AF-A0A974UKZ0-F1
#
_cell.length_a   1.000
_cell.length_b   1.000
_cell.length_c   1.000
_cell.angle_alpha   90.00
_cell.angle_beta   90.00
_cell.angle_gamma   90.00
#
_symmetry.space_group_name_H-M   'P 1'
#
loop_
_entity.id
_entity.type
_entity.pdbx_description
1 polymer ?
#
loop_
_entity_poly.entity_id
_entity_poly.type
_entity_poly.pdbx_seq_one_letter_code
_entity_poly.pdbx_strand_id
1 'polypeptide(L)' 'MKKEKIAFEEMLEELEDKTKSLEQGALTLEAAISTYEKAVELLAACRERLDGAEEQLVLLKEKNGTISTETIGGEEV' A
#
# COMPACT_ATOMS: atom_id res chain seq x y z
N MET A 1 4.65 -13.84 -8.66
CA MET A 1 3.60 -13.80 -7.63
C MET A 1 4.12 -13.97 -6.19
N LYS A 2 4.72 -15.10 -5.77
CA LYS A 2 5.19 -15.27 -4.36
C LYS A 2 6.23 -14.24 -3.91
N LYS A 3 7.25 -13.97 -4.75
CA LYS A 3 8.28 -12.95 -4.47
C LYS A 3 7.70 -11.54 -4.34
N GLU A 4 6.76 -11.19 -5.21
CA GLU A 4 6.14 -9.86 -5.17
C GLU A 4 5.18 -9.68 -3.99
N LYS A 5 4.58 -10.77 -3.50
CA LYS A 5 3.78 -10.74 -2.28
C LYS A 5 4.67 -10.49 -1.05
N ILE A 6 5.79 -11.21 -0.96
CA ILE A 6 6.80 -11.00 0.08
C ILE A 6 7.31 -9.56 0.04
N ALA A 7 7.60 -9.02 -1.15
CA ALA A 7 8.04 -7.63 -1.29
C ALA A 7 7.00 -6.60 -0.79
N PHE A 8 5.70 -6.84 -1.02
CA PHE A 8 4.65 -5.96 -0.49
C PHE A 8 4.54 -6.04 1.04
N GLU A 9 4.59 -7.25 1.60
CA GLU A 9 4.55 -7.46 3.04
C GLU A 9 5.76 -6.79 3.74
N GLU A 10 6.95 -6.87 3.13
CA GLU A 10 8.16 -6.17 3.61
C GLU A 10 8.01 -4.63 3.55
N MET A 11 7.49 -4.08 2.45
CA MET A 11 7.26 -2.63 2.33
C MET A 11 6.24 -2.12 3.35
N LEU A 12 5.20 -2.90 3.64
CA LEU A 12 4.18 -2.57 4.61
C LEU A 12 4.73 -2.60 6.04
N GLU A 13 5.52 -3.64 6.39
CA GLU A 13 6.19 -3.73 7.68
C GLU A 13 7.15 -2.55 7.91
N GLU A 14 7.93 -2.19 6.88
CA GLU A 14 8.86 -1.07 6.99
C GLU A 14 8.11 0.28 7.16
N LEU A 15 6.95 0.44 6.53
CA LEU A 15 6.10 1.63 6.70
C LEU A 15 5.54 1.72 8.13
N GLU A 16 5.07 0.61 8.70
CA GLU A 16 4.59 0.55 10.07
C GLU A 16 5.69 0.91 11.08
N ASP A 17 6.90 0.41 10.89
CA ASP A 17 8.04 0.69 11.77
C ASP A 17 8.43 2.18 11.74
N LYS A 18 8.48 2.79 10.54
CA LYS A 18 8.72 4.23 10.40
C LYS A 18 7.61 5.06 11.03
N THR A 19 6.35 4.66 10.86
CA THR A 19 5.20 5.36 11.46
C THR A 19 5.27 5.30 12.98
N LYS A 20 5.53 4.13 13.57
CA LYS A 20 5.75 3.98 15.01
C LYS A 20 6.89 4.86 15.52
N SER A 21 7.99 4.93 14.77
CA SER A 21 9.14 5.76 15.14
C SER A 21 8.82 7.26 15.15
N LEU A 22 7.96 7.71 14.21
CA LEU A 22 7.46 9.09 14.18
C LEU A 22 6.50 9.38 15.35
N GLU A 23 5.59 8.45 15.64
CA GLU A 23 4.59 8.60 16.72
C GLU A 23 5.22 8.58 18.12
N GLN A 24 6.32 7.84 18.31
CA GLN A 24 7.05 7.81 19.57
C GLN A 24 7.68 9.15 19.95
N GLY A 25 7.90 10.05 18.98
CA GLY A 25 8.43 11.39 19.23
C GLY A 25 9.88 11.42 19.75
N ALA A 26 10.62 10.31 19.65
CA ALA A 26 12.00 10.19 20.11
C ALA A 26 13.04 10.68 19.07
N LEU A 27 12.58 11.00 17.86
CA LEU A 27 13.44 11.44 16.76
C LEU A 27 13.77 12.94 16.87
N THR A 28 14.98 13.32 16.47
CA THR A 28 15.30 14.72 16.22
C THR A 28 14.49 15.25 15.04
N LEU A 29 14.37 16.57 14.90
CA LEU A 29 13.61 17.18 13.80
C LEU A 29 14.11 16.71 12.43
N GLU A 30 15.43 16.72 12.20
CA GLU A 30 16.03 16.25 10.94
C GLU A 30 15.76 14.76 10.70
N ALA A 31 15.87 13.93 11.73
CA ALA A 31 15.57 12.50 11.62
C ALA A 31 14.08 12.25 11.36
N ALA A 32 13.18 13.02 11.97
CA ALA A 32 11.74 12.94 11.75
C ALA A 32 11.38 13.31 10.30
N ILE A 33 11.99 14.37 9.76
CA ILE A 33 11.80 14.77 8.35
C ILE A 33 12.26 13.64 7.42
N SER A 34 13.48 13.10 7.62
CA SER A 34 13.99 12.03 6.77
C SER A 34 13.16 10.73 6.87
N THR A 35 12.69 10.38 8.08
CA THR A 35 11.82 9.22 8.28
C THR A 35 10.46 9.42 7.60
N TYR A 36 9.91 10.63 7.66
CA TYR A 36 8.67 10.98 6.99
C TYR A 36 8.78 10.88 5.46
N GLU A 37 9.85 11.43 4.87
CA GLU A 37 10.09 11.33 3.42
C GLU A 37 10.09 9.85 2.97
N LYS A 38 10.86 9.01 3.67
CA LYS A 38 10.92 7.57 3.38
C LYS A 38 9.58 6.87 3.57
N ALA A 39 8.79 7.26 4.58
CA ALA A 39 7.46 6.71 4.80
C ALA A 39 6.50 7.07 3.66
N VAL A 40 6.59 8.30 3.13
CA VAL A 40 5.79 8.72 1.96
C VAL A 40 6.19 7.96 0.71
N GLU A 41 7.49 7.73 0.48
CA GLU A 41 7.98 6.92 -0.64
C GLU A 41 7.48 5.47 -0.58
N LEU A 42 7.55 4.84 0.61
CA LEU A 42 7.02 3.50 0.82
C LEU A 42 5.50 3.44 0.61
N LEU A 43 4.76 4.43 1.10
CA LEU A 43 3.32 4.51 0.90
C LEU A 43 2.96 4.59 -0.59
N ALA A 44 3.72 5.37 -1.37
CA ALA A 44 3.53 5.47 -2.81
C ALA A 44 3.79 4.12 -3.51
N ALA A 45 4.87 3.42 -3.14
CA ALA A 45 5.19 2.09 -3.68
C ALA A 45 4.13 1.04 -3.34
N CYS A 46 3.61 1.06 -2.11
CA CYS A 46 2.51 0.18 -1.69
C CYS A 46 1.24 0.43 -2.52
N ARG A 47 0.89 1.70 -2.76
CA ARG A 47 -0.28 2.06 -3.60
C ARG A 47 -0.11 1.59 -5.03
N GLU A 48 1.02 1.89 -5.67
CA GLU A 48 1.30 1.44 -7.03
C GLU A 48 1.18 -0.08 -7.17
N ARG A 49 1.61 -0.82 -6.15
CA ARG A 49 1.50 -2.28 -6.15
C ARG A 49 0.05 -2.76 -6.05
N LEU A 50 -0.78 -2.08 -5.26
CA LEU A 50 -2.20 -2.37 -5.13
C LEU A 50 -2.96 -2.02 -6.42
N ASP A 51 -2.70 -0.85 -7.00
CA ASP A 51 -3.27 -0.42 -8.28
C ASP A 51 -2.94 -1.43 -9.38
N GLY A 52 -1.68 -1.85 -9.48
CA GLY A 52 -1.27 -2.88 -10.44
C GLY A 52 -1.97 -4.23 -10.20
N ALA A 53 -2.21 -4.62 -8.95
CA ALA A 53 -2.94 -5.84 -8.64
C ALA A 53 -4.43 -5.72 -9.02
N GLU A 54 -5.04 -4.57 -8.79
CA GLU A 54 -6.43 -4.29 -9.19
C GLU A 54 -6.60 -4.34 -10.70
N GLU A 55 -5.70 -3.72 -11.46
CA GLU A 55 -5.73 -3.76 -12.93
C GLU A 55 -5.62 -5.20 -13.47
N GLN A 56 -4.73 -6.01 -12.88
CA GLN A 56 -4.63 -7.44 -13.23
C GLN A 56 -5.93 -8.20 -12.94
N LEU A 57 -6.62 -7.88 -11.84
CA LEU A 57 -7.92 -8.48 -11.53
C LEU A 57 -9.00 -8.03 -12.53
N VAL A 58 -9.03 -6.77 -12.94
CA VAL A 58 -9.95 -6.26 -13.96
C VAL A 58 -9.75 -6.97 -15.30
N LEU A 59 -8.50 -7.07 -15.77
CA LEU A 59 -8.16 -7.79 -17.00
C LEU A 59 -8.56 -9.27 -16.95
N LEU A 60 -8.39 -9.92 -15.79
CA LEU A 60 -8.78 -11.32 -15.60
C LEU A 60 -10.31 -11.49 -15.61
N LYS A 61 -11.06 -10.53 -15.04
CA LYS A 61 -12.53 -10.50 -15.07
C LYS A 61 -13.07 -10.33 -16.49
N GLU A 62 -12.50 -9.42 -17.29
CA GLU A 62 -12.93 -9.21 -18.68
C GLU A 62 -12.69 -10.45 -19.55
N LYS A 63 -11.58 -11.16 -19.32
CA LYS A 63 -11.20 -12.34 -20.11
C LYS A 63 -12.06 -13.58 -19.82
N ASN A 64 -12.75 -13.63 -18.68
CA ASN A 64 -13.52 -14.80 -18.23
C ASN A 64 -15.06 -14.60 -18.25
N GLY A 65 -15.55 -13.49 -18.83
CA GLY A 65 -16.93 -13.35 -19.29
C GLY A 65 -18.05 -13.48 -18.25
N THR A 66 -17.80 -13.27 -16.96
CA THR A 66 -18.86 -13.29 -15.94
C THR A 66 -18.64 -12.18 -14.92
N ILE A 67 -19.55 -11.21 -14.88
CA ILE A 67 -19.60 -10.22 -13.79
C ILE A 67 -21.02 -10.20 -13.20
N SER A 68 -21.13 -10.63 -11.94
CA SER A 68 -21.99 -9.99 -10.95
C SER A 68 -21.07 -9.17 -10.05
N THR A 69 -20.94 -7.88 -10.32
CA THR A 69 -20.39 -6.91 -9.37
C THR A 69 -21.56 -6.46 -8.51
N GLU A 70 -21.78 -7.13 -7.38
CA GLU A 70 -22.44 -6.42 -6.30
C GLU A 70 -21.44 -5.36 -5.83
N THR A 71 -21.89 -4.12 -5.96
CA THR A 71 -21.24 -2.89 -5.58
C THR A 71 -20.69 -3.00 -4.15
N ILE A 72 -19.36 -3.01 -3.99
CA ILE A 72 -18.78 -2.53 -2.73
C ILE A 72 -18.72 -1.01 -2.87
N GLY A 73 -19.90 -0.39 -2.78
CA GLY A 73 -20.04 1.04 -2.57
C GLY A 73 -19.64 1.32 -1.14
N GLY A 74 -18.38 1.68 -0.93
CA GLY A 74 -17.95 2.36 0.29
C GLY A 74 -18.34 3.84 0.20
N GLU A 75 -19.63 4.12 0.26
CA GLU A 75 -20.14 5.43 0.66
C GLU A 75 -20.80 5.26 2.01
N GLU A 76 -20.06 5.59 3.07
CA GLU A 76 -20.68 6.04 4.31
C GLU A 76 -19.93 7.29 4.79
N VAL A 77 -20.67 8.38 4.57
CA VAL A 77 -20.53 9.75 5.09
C VAL A 77 -20.29 9.84 6.59
#